data_AF-A0A3D4H7T8-F1
#
_entry.id   AF-A0A3D4H7T8-F1
#
_cell.length_a   1.000
_cell.length_b   1.000
_cell.length_c   1.000
_cell.angle_alpha   90.00
_cell.angle_beta   90.00
_cell.angle_gamma   90.00
#
_symmetry.space_group_name_H-M   'P 1'
#
loop_
_entity.id
_entity.type
_entity.pdbx_description
1 polymer ?
#
loop_
_entity_poly.entity_id
_entity_poly.type
_entity_poly.pdbx_seq_one_letter_code
_entity_poly.pdbx_strand_id
1 'polypeptide(L)'
;MRHRLWARAFWLAAVWAVFQVPFPGIASAESIAGESLIEQAGAVEEVIESLMQQPISRAEIEQFLSEAEIVLEWTRSNVDQWVAADERDSPLEAIRGFEVWSHIDSSGSAFVATLVKLMLASVFSDQRVSASSLEKEIAEMERIVKSGNLSGYVLEMAQTEIAEKRQTLIFLRGVAPQNQKLYKASLDRIDPILARFEQIGN
;
A
#
# COMPACT_ATOMS: atom_id res chain seq x y z
N MET A 1 12.07 -18.34 17.85
CA MET A 1 10.71 -18.18 17.27
C MET A 1 10.42 -16.70 17.03
N ARG A 2 11.12 -16.08 16.09
CA ARG A 2 10.91 -14.69 15.62
C ARG A 2 11.08 -14.72 14.10
N HIS A 3 10.01 -15.00 13.36
CA HIS A 3 9.99 -14.99 11.89
C HIS A 3 8.59 -14.58 11.44
N ARG A 4 8.31 -13.27 11.42
CA ARG A 4 7.03 -12.70 10.93
C ARG A 4 7.20 -11.20 10.68
N LEU A 5 7.80 -10.77 9.57
CA LEU A 5 7.85 -9.31 9.29
C LEU A 5 7.27 -8.92 7.93
N TRP A 6 7.67 -9.50 6.81
CA TRP A 6 7.18 -8.99 5.50
C TRP A 6 5.71 -9.26 5.15
N ALA A 7 5.18 -10.47 5.38
CA ALA A 7 3.85 -10.83 4.84
C ALA A 7 2.70 -10.80 5.86
N ARG A 8 2.97 -10.59 7.16
CA ARG A 8 1.92 -10.67 8.20
C ARG A 8 1.96 -9.56 9.26
N ALA A 9 3.14 -9.07 9.63
CA ALA A 9 3.24 -7.92 10.53
C ALA A 9 3.00 -6.61 9.76
N PHE A 10 3.57 -6.50 8.56
CA PHE A 10 3.22 -5.47 7.57
C PHE A 10 1.71 -5.45 7.28
N TRP A 11 1.07 -6.62 7.18
CA TRP A 11 -0.33 -6.77 6.80
C TRP A 11 -1.38 -6.48 7.89
N LEU A 12 -1.10 -6.72 9.18
CA LEU A 12 -2.02 -6.37 10.28
C LEU A 12 -1.71 -5.01 10.89
N ALA A 13 -0.46 -4.55 10.81
CA ALA A 13 -0.09 -3.22 11.24
C ALA A 13 -0.47 -2.19 10.17
N ALA A 14 -0.24 -2.37 8.87
CA ALA A 14 -0.65 -1.37 7.87
C ALA A 14 -2.19 -1.20 7.79
N VAL A 15 -2.97 -2.28 7.94
CA VAL A 15 -4.43 -2.19 8.02
C VAL A 15 -4.90 -1.52 9.34
N TRP A 16 -4.06 -1.47 10.38
CA TRP A 16 -4.36 -0.80 11.66
C TRP A 16 -3.64 0.55 11.86
N ALA A 17 -2.59 0.85 11.09
CA ALA A 17 -1.73 2.03 11.17
C ALA A 17 -2.01 3.06 10.06
N VAL A 18 -2.86 2.70 9.08
CA VAL A 18 -3.63 3.65 8.22
C VAL A 18 -4.54 4.59 9.04
N PHE A 19 -4.50 4.48 10.38
CA PHE A 19 -5.29 5.27 11.32
C PHE A 19 -4.47 6.26 12.13
N GLN A 20 -3.19 6.56 11.85
CA GLN A 20 -2.47 7.65 12.56
C GLN A 20 -1.27 8.17 11.75
N VAL A 21 -1.40 9.28 11.01
CA VAL A 21 -0.39 10.36 10.79
C VAL A 21 -0.83 11.32 9.65
N PRO A 22 -0.67 12.65 9.76
CA PRO A 22 -1.03 13.61 8.69
C PRO A 22 0.13 13.88 7.69
N PHE A 23 -0.21 14.18 6.42
CA PHE A 23 0.74 14.39 5.29
C PHE A 23 0.65 15.74 4.57
N PRO A 24 1.76 16.25 4.01
CA PRO A 24 1.80 17.23 2.92
C PRO A 24 2.01 16.55 1.55
N GLY A 25 1.34 17.04 0.51
CA GLY A 25 1.44 16.52 -0.85
C GLY A 25 2.48 17.23 -1.72
N ILE A 26 3.09 16.49 -2.66
CA ILE A 26 3.83 17.04 -3.80
C ILE A 26 3.58 16.13 -5.02
N ALA A 27 3.27 16.73 -6.17
CA ALA A 27 3.18 16.05 -7.46
C ALA A 27 4.31 16.54 -8.37
N SER A 28 5.18 15.63 -8.81
CA SER A 28 6.12 15.79 -9.93
C SER A 28 5.61 14.93 -11.11
N ALA A 29 6.06 15.23 -12.34
CA ALA A 29 5.70 14.46 -13.53
C ALA A 29 6.43 13.11 -13.53
N GLU A 30 5.89 12.17 -12.77
CA GLU A 30 6.41 10.81 -12.62
C GLU A 30 6.11 9.94 -13.84
N SER A 31 6.94 8.91 -14.06
CA SER A 31 6.67 7.87 -15.07
C SER A 31 5.56 6.92 -14.61
N ILE A 32 5.49 6.68 -13.30
CA ILE A 32 4.49 5.88 -12.59
C ILE A 32 3.94 6.71 -11.43
N ALA A 33 2.61 6.77 -11.30
CA ALA A 33 1.99 7.52 -10.20
C ALA A 33 2.36 6.91 -8.83
N GLY A 34 3.00 7.69 -7.98
CA GLY A 34 3.51 7.31 -6.66
C GLY A 34 4.99 6.90 -6.63
N GLU A 35 5.72 7.01 -7.74
CA GLU A 35 7.14 6.68 -7.81
C GLU A 35 7.99 7.53 -6.85
N SER A 36 7.80 8.85 -6.84
CA SER A 36 8.59 9.77 -6.00
C SER A 36 8.27 9.61 -4.52
N LEU A 37 7.07 9.13 -4.18
CA LEU A 37 6.71 8.78 -2.81
C LEU A 37 7.62 7.65 -2.31
N ILE A 38 7.78 6.58 -3.10
CA ILE A 38 8.68 5.48 -2.75
C ILE A 38 10.14 5.93 -2.76
N GLU A 39 10.54 6.79 -3.70
CA GLU A 39 11.91 7.27 -3.80
C GLU A 39 12.36 8.06 -2.54
N GLN A 40 11.45 8.84 -1.96
CA GLN A 40 11.74 9.70 -0.81
C GLN A 40 11.51 9.01 0.54
N ALA A 41 10.72 7.93 0.57
CA ALA A 41 10.38 7.25 1.80
C ALA A 41 11.53 6.39 2.35
N GLY A 42 11.60 6.29 3.68
CA GLY A 42 12.42 5.31 4.39
C GLY A 42 11.75 3.94 4.44
N ALA A 43 10.41 3.93 4.59
CA ALA A 43 9.58 2.74 4.68
C ALA A 43 8.24 2.92 3.94
N VAL A 44 7.58 1.83 3.54
CA VAL A 44 6.32 1.90 2.77
C VAL A 44 5.16 2.43 3.62
N GLU A 45 5.18 2.15 4.93
CA GLU A 45 4.22 2.62 5.91
C GLU A 45 4.11 4.14 5.93
N GLU A 46 5.21 4.84 5.65
CA GLU A 46 5.27 6.30 5.55
C GLU A 46 4.57 6.86 4.32
N VAL A 47 4.19 6.03 3.35
CA VAL A 47 3.60 6.52 2.08
C VAL A 47 2.37 5.76 1.64
N ILE A 48 1.95 4.75 2.41
CA ILE A 48 0.89 3.84 2.00
C ILE A 48 -0.43 4.57 1.73
N GLU A 49 -0.82 5.54 2.56
CA GLU A 49 -2.03 6.33 2.36
C GLU A 49 -1.96 7.18 1.09
N SER A 50 -0.81 7.82 0.85
CA SER A 50 -0.57 8.63 -0.34
C SER A 50 -0.56 7.77 -1.60
N LEU A 51 -0.02 6.54 -1.52
CA LEU A 51 -0.01 5.54 -2.59
C LEU A 51 -1.40 4.97 -2.87
N MET A 52 -2.23 4.77 -1.85
CA MET A 52 -3.63 4.35 -2.02
C MET A 52 -4.41 5.33 -2.89
N GLN A 53 -4.09 6.62 -2.82
CA GLN A 53 -4.73 7.66 -3.65
C GLN A 53 -4.15 7.74 -5.07
N GLN A 54 -3.15 6.93 -5.42
CA GLN A 54 -2.58 6.93 -6.77
C GLN A 54 -3.31 5.94 -7.68
N PRO A 55 -3.72 6.38 -8.88
CA PRO A 55 -4.32 5.47 -9.85
C PRO A 55 -3.28 4.46 -10.35
N ILE A 56 -3.77 3.27 -10.68
CA ILE A 56 -3.03 2.29 -11.45
C ILE A 56 -3.42 2.46 -12.92
N SER A 57 -2.43 2.42 -13.80
CA SER A 57 -2.65 2.43 -15.25
C SER A 57 -2.42 1.04 -15.85
N ARG A 58 -3.04 0.75 -17.00
CA ARG A 58 -2.80 -0.52 -17.71
C ARG A 58 -1.35 -0.67 -18.15
N ALA A 59 -0.69 0.41 -18.54
CA ALA A 59 0.73 0.38 -18.92
C ALA A 59 1.60 -0.01 -17.72
N GLU A 60 1.30 0.51 -16.53
CA GLU A 60 2.03 0.15 -15.30
C GLU A 60 1.88 -1.34 -14.98
N ILE A 61 0.66 -1.90 -15.13
CA ILE A 61 0.41 -3.33 -14.91
C ILE A 61 1.20 -4.19 -15.91
N GLU A 62 1.14 -3.86 -17.21
CA GLU A 62 1.84 -4.67 -18.21
C GLU A 62 3.36 -4.60 -18.03
N GLN A 63 3.89 -3.42 -17.68
CA GLN A 63 5.30 -3.25 -17.34
C GLN A 63 5.68 -4.11 -16.12
N PHE A 64 4.94 -4.00 -15.02
CA PHE A 64 5.14 -4.83 -13.84
C PHE A 64 5.13 -6.32 -14.17
N LEU A 65 4.15 -6.78 -14.95
CA LEU A 65 4.04 -8.19 -15.33
C LEU A 65 5.20 -8.66 -16.21
N SER A 66 5.78 -7.79 -17.04
CA SER A 66 6.97 -8.12 -17.85
C SER A 66 8.26 -8.20 -17.04
N GLU A 67 8.36 -7.45 -15.95
CA GLU A 67 9.58 -7.32 -15.13
C GLU A 67 9.57 -8.22 -13.88
N ALA A 68 8.39 -8.58 -13.38
CA ALA A 68 8.22 -9.27 -12.11
C ALA A 68 8.99 -10.60 -12.01
N GLU A 69 9.09 -11.37 -13.09
CA GLU A 69 9.84 -12.63 -13.08
C GLU A 69 11.34 -12.41 -12.91
N ILE A 70 11.90 -11.36 -13.52
CA ILE A 70 13.31 -10.98 -13.37
C ILE A 70 13.57 -10.64 -11.90
N VAL A 71 12.68 -9.84 -11.29
CA VAL A 71 12.80 -9.45 -9.89
C VAL A 71 12.66 -10.64 -8.95
N LEU A 72 11.68 -11.52 -9.19
CA LEU A 72 11.47 -12.73 -8.38
C LEU A 72 12.65 -13.69 -8.45
N GLU A 73 13.22 -13.90 -9.63
CA GLU A 73 14.35 -14.82 -9.80
C GLU A 73 15.63 -14.27 -9.14
N TRP A 74 15.88 -12.96 -9.31
CA TRP A 74 16.97 -12.31 -8.59
C TRP A 74 16.77 -12.40 -7.07
N THR A 75 15.54 -12.19 -6.60
CA THR A 75 15.21 -12.26 -5.17
C THR A 75 15.47 -13.64 -4.58
N ARG A 76 15.14 -14.72 -5.28
CA ARG A 76 15.45 -16.10 -4.84
C ARG A 76 16.94 -16.34 -4.65
N SER A 77 17.77 -15.74 -5.50
CA SER A 77 19.23 -15.86 -5.44
C SER A 77 19.86 -14.92 -4.40
N ASN A 78 19.11 -13.95 -3.89
CA ASN A 78 19.60 -12.87 -3.03
C ASN A 78 18.72 -12.67 -1.78
N VAL A 79 18.07 -13.73 -1.27
CA VAL A 79 17.15 -13.67 -0.12
C VAL A 79 17.80 -13.00 1.09
N ASP A 80 19.08 -13.30 1.36
CA ASP A 80 19.81 -12.70 2.49
C ASP A 80 19.92 -11.16 2.39
N GLN A 81 20.01 -10.61 1.17
CA GLN A 81 20.04 -9.16 0.97
C GLN A 81 18.67 -8.53 1.26
N TRP A 82 17.58 -9.19 0.87
CA TRP A 82 16.22 -8.75 1.19
C TRP A 82 15.93 -8.79 2.69
N VAL A 83 16.34 -9.87 3.36
CA VAL A 83 16.21 -10.00 4.82
C VAL A 83 17.03 -8.92 5.53
N ALA A 84 18.28 -8.71 5.12
CA ALA A 84 19.13 -7.68 5.72
C ALA A 84 18.63 -6.24 5.45
N ALA A 85 17.86 -6.01 4.39
CA ALA A 85 17.21 -4.73 4.15
C ALA A 85 16.00 -4.51 5.07
N ASP A 86 15.23 -5.55 5.40
CA ASP A 86 14.09 -5.50 6.34
C ASP A 86 14.48 -5.03 7.73
N GLU A 87 15.64 -5.49 8.18
CA GLU A 87 16.11 -5.27 9.54
C GLU A 87 16.67 -3.86 9.75
N ARG A 88 16.70 -3.02 8.70
CA ARG A 88 17.19 -1.64 8.76
C ARG A 88 16.08 -0.69 9.17
N ASP A 89 16.48 0.44 9.75
CA ASP A 89 15.56 1.55 10.05
C ASP A 89 14.97 2.18 8.78
N SER A 90 15.66 2.06 7.63
CA SER A 90 15.22 2.55 6.32
C SER A 90 15.25 1.42 5.26
N PRO A 91 14.28 0.49 5.25
CA PRO A 91 14.28 -0.65 4.33
C PRO A 91 14.24 -0.23 2.85
N LEU A 92 13.44 0.77 2.49
CA LEU A 92 13.33 1.22 1.10
C LEU A 92 14.65 1.81 0.59
N GLU A 93 15.40 2.49 1.44
CA GLU A 93 16.72 3.02 1.08
C GLU A 93 17.70 1.91 0.72
N ALA A 94 17.70 0.83 1.50
CA ALA A 94 18.54 -0.34 1.21
C ALA A 94 18.08 -1.07 -0.06
N ILE A 95 16.76 -1.27 -0.22
CA ILE A 95 16.19 -1.93 -1.40
C ILE A 95 16.53 -1.16 -2.67
N ARG A 96 16.49 0.18 -2.68
CA ARG A 96 16.87 1.01 -3.83
C ARG A 96 18.30 0.75 -4.34
N GLY A 97 19.19 0.25 -3.48
CA GLY A 97 20.56 -0.11 -3.83
C GLY A 97 20.74 -1.48 -4.49
N PHE A 98 19.68 -2.27 -4.68
CA PHE A 98 19.80 -3.62 -5.24
C PHE A 98 20.13 -3.61 -6.73
N GLU A 99 20.98 -4.57 -7.14
CA GLU A 99 21.45 -4.71 -8.52
C GLU A 99 20.33 -5.10 -9.49
N VAL A 100 19.24 -5.72 -9.00
CA VAL A 100 18.11 -6.13 -9.84
C VAL A 100 17.50 -4.97 -10.62
N TRP A 101 17.56 -3.74 -10.10
CA TRP A 101 16.98 -2.58 -10.76
C TRP A 101 17.71 -2.18 -12.03
N SER A 102 18.97 -2.59 -12.22
CA SER A 102 19.67 -2.38 -13.50
C SER A 102 19.30 -3.41 -14.57
N HIS A 103 18.44 -4.38 -14.25
CA HIS A 103 18.04 -5.49 -15.12
C HIS A 103 16.59 -5.38 -15.61
N ILE A 104 15.88 -4.32 -15.23
CA ILE A 104 14.50 -4.04 -15.64
C ILE A 104 14.42 -2.62 -16.22
N ASP A 105 13.34 -2.32 -16.94
CA ASP A 105 13.16 -1.01 -17.58
C ASP A 105 12.65 0.05 -16.59
N SER A 106 11.83 -0.35 -15.61
CA SER A 106 11.37 0.53 -14.53
C SER A 106 12.45 0.83 -13.49
N SER A 107 12.33 1.97 -12.83
CA SER A 107 13.10 2.20 -11.61
C SER A 107 12.63 1.26 -10.49
N GLY A 108 13.49 0.95 -9.52
CA GLY A 108 13.08 0.17 -8.35
C GLY A 108 11.91 0.82 -7.59
N SER A 109 11.90 2.16 -7.51
CA SER A 109 10.79 2.92 -6.89
C SER A 109 9.48 2.77 -7.66
N ALA A 110 9.53 2.84 -8.99
CA ALA A 110 8.37 2.62 -9.87
C ALA A 110 7.81 1.20 -9.76
N PHE A 111 8.71 0.20 -9.73
CA PHE A 111 8.34 -1.20 -9.54
C PHE A 111 7.64 -1.42 -8.20
N VAL A 112 8.24 -0.94 -7.11
CA VAL A 112 7.70 -1.07 -5.74
C VAL A 112 6.38 -0.31 -5.60
N ALA A 113 6.26 0.91 -6.15
CA ALA A 113 5.00 1.66 -6.14
C ALA A 113 3.88 0.86 -6.82
N THR A 114 4.16 0.26 -7.97
CA THR A 114 3.19 -0.57 -8.71
C THR A 114 2.82 -1.83 -7.93
N LEU A 115 3.81 -2.52 -7.35
CA LEU A 115 3.59 -3.70 -6.49
C LEU A 115 2.66 -3.38 -5.32
N VAL A 116 2.94 -2.30 -4.57
CA VAL A 116 2.13 -1.87 -3.42
C VAL A 116 0.71 -1.53 -3.86
N LYS A 117 0.54 -0.77 -4.96
CA LYS A 117 -0.80 -0.45 -5.49
C LYS A 117 -1.59 -1.70 -5.90
N LEU A 118 -0.94 -2.70 -6.50
CA LEU A 118 -1.56 -3.98 -6.87
C LEU A 118 -1.97 -4.80 -5.66
N MET A 119 -1.14 -4.85 -4.62
CA MET A 119 -1.50 -5.50 -3.35
C MET A 119 -2.70 -4.80 -2.71
N LEU A 120 -2.72 -3.46 -2.65
CA LEU A 120 -3.86 -2.70 -2.16
C LEU A 120 -5.12 -2.99 -2.98
N ALA A 121 -5.01 -3.00 -4.31
CA ALA A 121 -6.14 -3.32 -5.19
C ALA A 121 -6.70 -4.74 -4.92
N SER A 122 -5.83 -5.71 -4.64
CA SER A 122 -6.22 -7.07 -4.21
C SER A 122 -7.04 -7.04 -2.92
N VAL A 123 -6.54 -6.37 -1.87
CA VAL A 123 -7.24 -6.25 -0.57
C VAL A 123 -8.64 -5.67 -0.71
N PHE A 124 -8.79 -4.60 -1.49
CA PHE A 124 -10.08 -3.95 -1.65
C PHE A 124 -10.98 -4.66 -2.67
N SER A 125 -10.44 -5.54 -3.51
CA SER A 125 -11.22 -6.31 -4.47
C SER A 125 -12.16 -7.32 -3.82
N ASP A 126 -11.81 -7.78 -2.61
CA ASP A 126 -12.53 -8.75 -1.77
C ASP A 126 -13.80 -8.19 -1.10
N GLN A 127 -14.14 -6.91 -1.33
CA GLN A 127 -15.39 -6.25 -0.93
C GLN A 127 -15.76 -6.32 0.57
N ARG A 128 -14.85 -6.71 1.46
CA ARG A 128 -15.11 -6.77 2.92
C ARG A 128 -15.39 -5.40 3.52
N VAL A 129 -14.92 -4.33 2.87
CA VAL A 129 -15.21 -2.94 3.23
C VAL A 129 -15.98 -2.29 2.08
N SER A 130 -17.23 -1.91 2.32
CA SER A 130 -18.04 -1.15 1.35
C SER A 130 -18.19 0.31 1.79
N ALA A 131 -18.10 1.22 0.82
CA ALA A 131 -18.28 2.66 1.06
C ALA A 131 -19.59 2.97 1.80
N SER A 132 -20.68 2.26 1.44
CA SER A 132 -21.98 2.44 2.07
C SER A 132 -22.05 1.99 3.53
N SER A 133 -21.29 0.96 3.91
CA SER A 133 -21.20 0.54 5.32
C SER A 133 -20.40 1.54 6.14
N LEU A 134 -19.27 2.01 5.58
CA LEU A 134 -18.40 2.98 6.21
C LEU A 134 -19.09 4.34 6.41
N GLU A 135 -19.92 4.77 5.44
CA GLU A 135 -20.76 5.97 5.57
C GLU A 135 -21.72 5.90 6.74
N LYS A 136 -22.36 4.74 6.96
CA LYS A 136 -23.29 4.54 8.07
C LYS A 136 -22.57 4.60 9.41
N GLU A 137 -21.39 3.97 9.49
CA GLU A 137 -20.55 3.97 10.69
C GLU A 137 -20.08 5.39 11.04
N ILE A 138 -19.57 6.15 10.06
CA ILE A 138 -19.18 7.57 10.24
C ILE A 138 -20.37 8.39 10.75
N ALA A 139 -21.55 8.23 10.13
CA ALA A 139 -22.75 8.99 10.52
C ALA A 139 -23.21 8.67 11.96
N GLU A 140 -23.05 7.41 12.40
CA GLU A 140 -23.34 7.00 13.77
C GLU A 140 -22.35 7.59 14.77
N MET A 141 -21.06 7.48 14.49
CA MET A 141 -20.01 8.08 15.32
C MET A 141 -20.17 9.60 15.46
N GLU A 142 -20.46 10.30 14.35
CA GLU A 142 -20.74 11.73 14.38
C GLU A 142 -21.96 12.07 15.24
N ARG A 143 -22.99 11.22 15.25
CA ARG A 143 -24.17 11.41 16.11
C ARG A 143 -23.79 11.29 17.59
N ILE A 144 -22.94 10.31 17.93
CA ILE A 144 -22.43 10.12 19.29
C ILE A 144 -21.59 11.33 19.72
N VAL A 145 -20.67 11.80 18.86
CA VAL A 145 -19.86 13.01 19.13
C VAL A 145 -20.75 14.24 19.32
N LYS A 146 -21.74 14.47 18.44
CA LYS A 146 -22.68 15.60 18.53
C LYS A 146 -23.59 15.54 19.76
N SER A 147 -23.80 14.36 20.35
CA SER A 147 -24.62 14.22 21.56
C SER A 147 -23.97 14.83 22.81
N GLY A 148 -22.68 15.19 22.75
CA GLY A 148 -21.97 15.81 23.88
C GLY A 148 -21.63 14.85 25.03
N ASN A 149 -21.90 13.55 24.85
CA ASN A 149 -21.65 12.52 25.87
C ASN A 149 -20.18 12.05 25.94
N LEU A 150 -19.35 12.42 24.96
CA LEU A 150 -17.92 12.12 24.93
C LEU A 150 -17.12 13.36 25.35
N SER A 151 -16.06 13.17 26.13
CA SER A 151 -15.18 14.25 26.56
C SER A 151 -13.72 13.80 26.71
N GLY A 152 -12.82 14.78 26.73
CA GLY A 152 -11.37 14.56 26.86
C GLY A 152 -10.83 13.62 25.79
N TYR A 153 -9.93 12.72 26.19
CA TYR A 153 -9.25 11.78 25.31
C TYR A 153 -10.20 10.94 24.43
N VAL A 154 -11.37 10.52 24.95
CA VAL A 154 -12.31 9.68 24.18
C VAL A 154 -12.95 10.46 23.02
N LEU A 155 -13.19 11.76 23.21
CA LEU A 155 -13.67 12.63 22.15
C LEU A 155 -12.61 12.82 21.06
N GLU A 156 -11.36 13.03 21.45
CA GLU A 156 -10.24 13.17 20.52
C GLU A 156 -10.06 11.90 19.68
N MET A 157 -10.03 10.73 20.31
CA MET A 157 -9.96 9.43 19.62
C MET A 157 -11.12 9.23 18.64
N ALA A 158 -12.35 9.57 19.04
CA ALA A 158 -13.50 9.46 18.15
C ALA A 158 -13.42 10.40 16.94
N GLN A 159 -12.88 11.62 17.11
CA GLN A 159 -12.71 12.57 16.02
C GLN A 159 -11.61 12.14 15.04
N THR A 160 -10.50 11.63 15.56
CA THR A 160 -9.40 11.02 14.80
C THR A 160 -9.91 9.86 13.94
N GLU A 161 -10.59 8.90 14.56
CA GLU A 161 -11.18 7.74 13.86
C GLU A 161 -12.20 8.17 12.79
N ILE A 162 -13.04 9.19 13.06
CA ILE A 162 -13.96 9.74 12.04
C ILE A 162 -13.18 10.32 10.85
N ALA A 163 -12.09 11.04 11.10
CA ALA A 163 -11.27 11.63 10.04
C ALA A 163 -10.65 10.55 9.15
N GLU A 164 -10.12 9.48 9.75
CA GLU A 164 -9.51 8.35 9.03
C GLU A 164 -10.52 7.55 8.22
N LYS A 165 -11.69 7.28 8.80
CA LYS A 165 -12.79 6.63 8.05
C LYS A 165 -13.24 7.50 6.88
N ARG A 166 -13.29 8.83 7.03
CA ARG A 166 -13.61 9.73 5.91
C ARG A 166 -12.55 9.69 4.81
N GLN A 167 -11.27 9.61 5.17
CA GLN A 167 -10.18 9.48 4.20
C GLN A 167 -10.28 8.15 3.43
N THR A 168 -10.55 7.05 4.14
CA THR A 168 -10.81 5.75 3.53
C THR A 168 -12.03 5.80 2.60
N LEU A 169 -13.10 6.52 2.99
CA LEU A 169 -14.27 6.69 2.15
C LEU A 169 -13.98 7.46 0.85
N ILE A 170 -13.13 8.50 0.92
CA ILE A 170 -12.66 9.24 -0.26
C ILE A 170 -11.94 8.28 -1.21
N PHE A 171 -11.03 7.45 -0.70
CA PHE A 171 -10.35 6.44 -1.50
C PHE A 171 -11.33 5.45 -2.16
N LEU A 172 -12.25 4.86 -1.37
CA LEU A 172 -13.22 3.87 -1.84
C LEU A 172 -14.16 4.41 -2.92
N ARG A 173 -14.47 5.71 -2.89
CA ARG A 173 -15.30 6.38 -3.89
C ARG A 173 -14.50 6.93 -5.07
N GLY A 174 -13.24 7.27 -4.85
CA GLY A 174 -12.35 7.87 -5.84
C GLY A 174 -11.61 6.81 -6.65
N VAL A 175 -10.40 6.48 -6.21
CA VAL A 175 -9.43 5.72 -7.00
C VAL A 175 -9.65 4.22 -6.92
N ALA A 176 -10.18 3.71 -5.80
CA ALA A 176 -10.35 2.27 -5.58
C ALA A 176 -11.16 1.56 -6.67
N PRO A 177 -12.31 2.07 -7.17
CA PRO A 177 -13.10 1.37 -8.19
C PRO A 177 -12.34 1.19 -9.51
N GLN A 178 -11.54 2.19 -9.91
CA GLN A 178 -10.72 2.11 -11.12
C GLN A 178 -9.60 1.09 -10.94
N ASN A 179 -8.87 1.15 -9.83
CA ASN A 179 -7.77 0.23 -9.53
C ASN A 179 -8.29 -1.22 -9.43
N GLN A 180 -9.42 -1.43 -8.76
CA GLN A 180 -10.07 -2.75 -8.68
C GLN A 180 -10.50 -3.27 -10.04
N LYS A 181 -11.04 -2.41 -10.91
CA LYS A 181 -11.44 -2.83 -12.26
C LYS A 181 -10.24 -3.32 -13.07
N LEU A 182 -9.13 -2.58 -13.02
CA LEU A 182 -7.91 -2.94 -13.75
C LEU A 182 -7.24 -4.19 -13.17
N TYR A 183 -7.17 -4.28 -11.84
CA TYR A 183 -6.69 -5.47 -11.14
C TYR A 183 -7.51 -6.71 -11.52
N LYS A 184 -8.85 -6.65 -11.42
CA LYS A 184 -9.74 -7.76 -11.78
C LYS A 184 -9.62 -8.17 -13.24
N ALA A 185 -9.33 -7.25 -14.15
CA ALA A 185 -9.14 -7.56 -15.56
C ALA A 185 -7.88 -8.38 -15.85
N SER A 186 -6.91 -8.40 -14.93
CA SER A 186 -5.62 -9.11 -15.08
C SER A 186 -5.33 -10.04 -13.91
N LEU A 187 -6.36 -10.41 -13.14
CA LEU A 187 -6.24 -11.14 -11.88
C LEU A 187 -5.47 -12.45 -12.03
N ASP A 188 -5.79 -13.24 -13.06
CA ASP A 188 -5.14 -14.53 -13.32
C ASP A 188 -3.63 -14.42 -13.60
N ARG A 189 -3.15 -13.23 -13.99
CA ARG A 189 -1.73 -12.95 -14.21
C ARG A 189 -1.07 -12.32 -12.98
N ILE A 190 -1.79 -11.46 -12.27
CA ILE A 190 -1.28 -10.70 -11.13
C ILE A 190 -1.17 -11.59 -9.88
N ASP A 191 -2.22 -12.35 -9.53
CA ASP A 191 -2.29 -13.08 -8.26
C ASP A 191 -1.18 -14.12 -8.08
N PRO A 192 -0.82 -14.93 -9.10
CA PRO A 192 0.29 -15.86 -8.96
C PRO A 192 1.63 -15.18 -8.68
N ILE A 193 1.82 -13.96 -9.21
CA ILE A 193 3.04 -13.16 -9.00
C ILE A 193 3.03 -12.57 -7.59
N LEU A 194 1.92 -11.96 -7.15
CA LEU A 194 1.79 -11.41 -5.80
C LEU A 194 2.02 -12.49 -4.74
N ALA A 195 1.41 -13.67 -4.91
CA ALA A 195 1.59 -14.80 -4.00
C ALA A 195 3.06 -15.26 -3.88
N ARG A 196 3.85 -15.10 -4.94
CA ARG A 196 5.30 -15.40 -4.90
C ARG A 196 6.10 -14.32 -4.21
N PHE A 197 5.75 -13.04 -4.38
CA PHE A 197 6.35 -11.96 -3.61
C PHE A 197 6.08 -12.10 -2.11
N GLU A 198 4.87 -12.52 -1.73
CA GLU A 198 4.51 -12.80 -0.32
C GLU A 198 5.28 -13.96 0.30
N GLN A 199 5.86 -14.84 -0.53
CA GLN A 199 6.66 -15.99 -0.08
C GLN A 199 8.14 -15.64 0.11
N ILE A 200 8.58 -14.44 -0.27
CA ILE A 200 9.98 -14.03 -0.09
C ILE A 200 10.30 -13.94 1.40
N GLY A 201 11.33 -14.66 1.83
CA GLY A 201 11.77 -14.69 3.22
C GLY A 201 10.96 -15.59 4.17
N ASN A 202 10.04 -16.41 3.64
CA ASN A 202 9.37 -17.50 4.39
C ASN A 202 10.16 -18.81 4.35
#